data_AF-A0A096DAB1-F1
#
_entry.id   AF-A0A096DAB1-F1
#
_cell.length_a   1.000
_cell.length_b   1.000
_cell.length_c   1.000
_cell.angle_alpha   90.00
_cell.angle_beta   90.00
_cell.angle_gamma   90.00
#
_symmetry.space_group_name_H-M   'P 1'
#
loop_
_entity.id
_entity.type
_entity.pdbx_description
1 polymer ?
#
loop_
_entity_poly.entity_id
_entity_poly.type
_entity_poly.pdbx_seq_one_letter_code
_entity_poly.pdbx_strand_id
1 'polypeptide(L)'
;MELVSNLLQFIVTLLGFSLSGIWYLKSRKQTYFLLTCFYGCFALGSLYWTLYLLLFSETPQVFYVSEFGWMASVIFLYILQYALSSAEERGFATRKALIALLVGVPLCVFYCTFGDILSNLLWCGMMIVVSYHAIRGLAYARTQAGAARDMRYFHIGVLCYVAAEYALWTSGCFWPGDSISSPYCWFDLLLTPCIFALLPATGKAVEG
;
A
#
# COMPACT_ATOMS: atom_id res chain seq x y z
N MET A 1 -15.61 3.83 15.12
CA MET A 1 -15.34 4.18 13.70
C MET A 1 -14.38 3.20 13.05
N GLU A 2 -13.39 2.71 13.79
CA GLU A 2 -12.42 1.70 13.32
C GLU A 2 -13.05 0.46 12.68
N LEU A 3 -14.16 -0.07 13.23
CA LEU A 3 -14.87 -1.18 12.60
C LEU A 3 -15.39 -0.83 11.19
N VAL A 4 -15.88 0.40 11.00
CA VAL A 4 -16.44 0.84 9.72
C VAL A 4 -15.33 0.99 8.68
N SER A 5 -14.22 1.63 9.04
CA SER A 5 -13.07 1.79 8.14
C SER A 5 -12.47 0.44 7.77
N ASN A 6 -12.25 -0.46 8.72
CA ASN A 6 -11.73 -1.81 8.46
C ASN A 6 -12.70 -2.65 7.61
N LEU A 7 -14.00 -2.56 7.85
CA LEU A 7 -15.01 -3.24 7.02
C LEU A 7 -15.01 -2.69 5.59
N LEU A 8 -14.87 -1.37 5.41
CA LEU A 8 -14.75 -0.76 4.09
C LEU A 8 -13.48 -1.21 3.38
N GLN A 9 -12.33 -1.23 4.07
CA GLN A 9 -11.07 -1.74 3.52
C GLN A 9 -11.20 -3.21 3.12
N PHE A 10 -11.83 -4.05 3.94
CA PHE A 10 -12.09 -5.45 3.60
C PHE A 10 -12.96 -5.59 2.35
N ILE A 11 -14.08 -4.86 2.26
CA ILE A 11 -14.97 -4.92 1.09
C ILE A 11 -14.23 -4.47 -0.17
N VAL A 12 -13.51 -3.35 -0.09
CA VAL A 12 -12.78 -2.77 -1.22
C VAL A 12 -11.66 -3.69 -1.70
N THR A 13 -10.92 -4.29 -0.78
CA THR A 13 -9.84 -5.23 -1.11
C THR A 13 -10.39 -6.55 -1.66
N LEU A 14 -11.53 -7.03 -1.16
CA LEU A 14 -12.23 -8.20 -1.73
C LEU A 14 -12.74 -7.94 -3.15
N LEU A 15 -13.27 -6.74 -3.41
CA LEU A 15 -13.64 -6.30 -4.75
C LEU A 15 -12.41 -6.22 -5.67
N GLY A 16 -11.32 -5.62 -5.18
CA GLY A 16 -10.03 -5.56 -5.88
C GLY A 16 -9.53 -6.96 -6.26
N PHE A 17 -9.51 -7.88 -5.30
CA PHE A 17 -9.13 -9.29 -5.49
C PHE A 17 -9.98 -9.97 -6.56
N SER A 18 -11.30 -9.78 -6.50
CA SER A 18 -12.24 -10.41 -7.44
C SER A 18 -12.03 -9.90 -8.86
N LEU A 19 -11.93 -8.57 -9.03
CA LEU A 19 -11.76 -7.95 -10.34
C LEU A 19 -10.39 -8.24 -10.96
N SER A 20 -9.31 -8.12 -10.17
CA SER A 20 -7.97 -8.47 -10.65
C SER A 20 -7.86 -9.98 -10.95
N GLY A 21 -8.54 -10.82 -10.17
CA GLY A 21 -8.62 -12.26 -10.40
C GLY A 21 -9.32 -12.58 -11.73
N ILE A 22 -10.43 -11.90 -12.04
CA ILE A 22 -11.10 -12.01 -13.34
C ILE A 22 -10.17 -11.58 -14.48
N TRP A 23 -9.45 -10.47 -14.33
CA TRP A 23 -8.47 -10.01 -15.32
C TRP A 23 -7.32 -11.00 -15.52
N TYR A 24 -6.84 -11.62 -14.45
CA TYR A 24 -5.85 -12.68 -14.52
C TYR A 24 -6.39 -13.91 -15.25
N LEU A 25 -7.61 -14.37 -14.93
CA LEU A 25 -8.20 -15.54 -15.59
C LEU A 25 -8.41 -15.31 -17.09
N LYS A 26 -8.74 -14.08 -17.50
CA LYS A 26 -8.94 -13.71 -18.91
C LYS A 26 -7.65 -13.58 -19.70
N SER A 27 -6.63 -12.93 -19.15
CA SER A 27 -5.42 -12.55 -19.90
C SER A 27 -4.19 -13.41 -19.57
N ARG A 28 -4.20 -14.13 -18.44
CA ARG A 28 -3.09 -14.91 -17.89
C ARG A 28 -1.79 -14.12 -17.66
N LYS A 29 -1.87 -12.78 -17.61
CA LYS A 29 -0.71 -11.91 -17.33
C LYS A 29 -0.29 -12.02 -15.87
N GLN A 30 1.01 -12.18 -15.62
CA GLN A 30 1.59 -12.25 -14.28
C GLN A 30 1.28 -11.01 -13.43
N THR A 31 1.20 -9.82 -14.05
CA THR A 31 0.90 -8.56 -13.36
C THR A 31 -0.45 -8.60 -12.66
N TYR A 32 -1.49 -9.13 -13.31
CA TYR A 32 -2.81 -9.27 -12.68
C TYR A 32 -2.85 -10.37 -11.61
N PHE A 33 -2.03 -11.41 -11.74
CA PHE A 33 -1.84 -12.38 -10.65
C PHE A 33 -1.24 -11.70 -9.41
N LEU A 34 -0.16 -10.94 -9.57
CA LEU A 34 0.49 -10.21 -8.48
C LEU A 34 -0.45 -9.18 -7.84
N LEU A 35 -1.24 -8.46 -8.65
CA LEU A 35 -2.27 -7.54 -8.14
C LEU A 35 -3.35 -8.29 -7.34
N THR A 36 -3.74 -9.48 -7.79
CA THR A 36 -4.67 -10.35 -7.04
C THR A 36 -4.08 -10.79 -5.71
N CYS A 37 -2.81 -11.16 -5.68
CA CYS A 37 -2.12 -11.50 -4.43
C CYS A 37 -2.02 -10.29 -3.47
N PHE A 38 -1.72 -9.09 -3.98
CA PHE A 38 -1.74 -7.86 -3.19
C PHE A 38 -3.10 -7.68 -2.50
N TYR A 39 -4.19 -7.65 -3.27
CA TYR A 39 -5.53 -7.46 -2.71
C TYR A 39 -5.96 -8.61 -1.80
N GLY A 40 -5.63 -9.85 -2.15
CA GLY A 40 -5.99 -11.02 -1.35
C GLY A 40 -5.30 -11.02 0.01
N CYS A 41 -4.00 -10.74 0.06
CA CYS A 41 -3.26 -10.65 1.32
C CYS A 41 -3.76 -9.49 2.18
N PHE A 42 -4.04 -8.32 1.58
CA PHE A 42 -4.59 -7.18 2.31
C PHE A 42 -5.99 -7.49 2.85
N ALA A 43 -6.85 -8.12 2.03
CA ALA A 43 -8.20 -8.51 2.44
C ALA A 43 -8.19 -9.50 3.60
N LEU A 44 -7.28 -10.48 3.59
CA LEU A 44 -7.14 -11.44 4.69
C LEU A 44 -6.69 -10.75 5.99
N GLY A 45 -5.73 -9.82 5.91
CA GLY A 45 -5.32 -9.04 7.08
C GLY A 45 -6.46 -8.20 7.65
N SER A 46 -7.18 -7.51 6.76
CA SER A 46 -8.34 -6.67 7.13
C SER A 46 -9.52 -7.49 7.66
N LEU A 47 -9.77 -8.68 7.10
CA LEU A 47 -10.80 -9.60 7.56
C LEU A 47 -10.52 -10.08 8.97
N TYR A 48 -9.28 -10.50 9.25
CA TYR A 48 -8.88 -10.92 10.59
C TYR A 48 -9.11 -9.80 11.60
N TRP A 49 -8.64 -8.58 11.30
CA TRP A 49 -8.83 -7.42 12.16
C TRP A 49 -10.30 -7.11 12.40
N THR A 50 -11.11 -7.08 11.34
CA THR A 50 -12.55 -6.81 11.40
C THR A 50 -13.28 -7.85 12.24
N LEU A 51 -13.00 -9.13 12.04
CA LEU A 51 -13.62 -10.21 12.81
C LEU A 51 -13.23 -10.15 14.28
N TYR A 52 -11.96 -9.84 14.57
CA TYR A 52 -11.50 -9.71 15.95
C TYR A 52 -12.23 -8.56 16.67
N LEU A 53 -12.32 -7.38 16.05
CA LEU A 53 -13.08 -6.26 16.59
C LEU A 53 -14.56 -6.62 16.80
N LEU A 54 -15.18 -7.32 15.85
CA LEU A 54 -16.59 -7.70 15.93
C LEU A 54 -16.86 -8.70 17.07
N LEU A 55 -15.98 -9.68 17.25
CA LEU A 55 -16.17 -10.76 18.21
C LEU A 55 -15.76 -10.37 19.63
N PHE A 56 -14.71 -9.57 19.77
CA PHE A 56 -14.11 -9.28 21.08
C PHE A 56 -14.30 -7.83 21.52
N SER A 57 -14.71 -6.91 20.64
CA SER A 57 -14.83 -5.47 20.94
C SER A 57 -13.55 -4.84 21.50
N GLU A 58 -12.40 -5.48 21.25
CA GLU A 58 -11.08 -5.06 21.68
C GLU A 58 -10.14 -5.08 20.49
N THR A 59 -9.13 -4.20 20.50
CA THR A 59 -8.05 -4.22 19.51
C THR A 59 -7.12 -5.41 19.80
N PRO A 60 -6.75 -6.23 18.80
CA PRO A 60 -5.89 -7.40 19.02
C PRO A 60 -4.57 -7.01 19.69
N GLN A 61 -4.30 -7.57 20.88
CA GLN A 61 -3.03 -7.34 21.60
C GLN A 61 -1.87 -8.19 21.01
N VAL A 62 -2.18 -9.27 20.29
CA VAL A 62 -1.19 -10.21 19.73
C VAL A 62 -1.13 -10.05 18.20
N PHE A 63 -0.30 -9.07 17.79
CA PHE A 63 -0.04 -8.60 16.43
C PHE A 63 0.86 -9.55 15.61
N TYR A 64 0.27 -10.52 14.91
CA TYR A 64 1.01 -11.25 13.87
C TYR A 64 0.17 -11.51 12.62
N VAL A 65 -1.07 -11.98 12.78
CA VAL A 65 -1.84 -12.49 11.62
C VAL A 65 -2.23 -11.39 10.63
N SER A 66 -2.81 -10.28 11.11
CA SER A 66 -3.16 -9.13 10.25
C SER A 66 -1.92 -8.48 9.65
N GLU A 67 -0.90 -8.23 10.48
CA GLU A 67 0.38 -7.67 10.07
C GLU A 67 1.03 -8.49 8.96
N PHE A 68 1.13 -9.82 9.11
CA PHE A 68 1.68 -10.66 8.06
C PHE A 68 0.88 -10.57 6.76
N GLY A 69 -0.44 -10.45 6.84
CA GLY A 69 -1.30 -10.21 5.68
C GLY A 69 -0.98 -8.90 4.97
N TRP A 70 -0.90 -7.80 5.73
CA TRP A 70 -0.56 -6.50 5.17
C TRP A 70 0.88 -6.43 4.67
N MET A 71 1.86 -6.99 5.40
CA MET A 71 3.27 -7.06 4.98
C MET A 71 3.41 -7.87 3.68
N ALA A 72 2.75 -9.03 3.59
CA ALA A 72 2.73 -9.84 2.37
C ALA A 72 2.14 -9.07 1.19
N SER A 73 1.10 -8.26 1.42
CA SER A 73 0.52 -7.41 0.39
C SER A 73 1.57 -6.43 -0.18
N VAL A 74 2.33 -5.73 0.68
CA VAL A 74 3.36 -4.78 0.24
C VAL A 74 4.49 -5.48 -0.52
N ILE A 75 4.84 -6.72 -0.15
CA ILE A 75 5.78 -7.55 -0.91
C ILE A 75 5.24 -7.81 -2.33
N PHE A 76 3.98 -8.23 -2.47
CA PHE A 76 3.37 -8.41 -3.79
C PHE A 76 3.28 -7.10 -4.57
N LEU A 77 3.03 -5.96 -3.92
CA LEU A 77 3.03 -4.64 -4.54
C LEU A 77 4.42 -4.25 -5.05
N TYR A 78 5.47 -4.58 -4.32
CA TYR A 78 6.86 -4.38 -4.75
C TYR A 78 7.21 -5.26 -5.96
N ILE A 79 6.84 -6.54 -5.93
CA ILE A 79 7.07 -7.46 -7.06
C ILE A 79 6.27 -7.01 -8.27
N LEU A 80 5.03 -6.53 -8.08
CA LEU A 80 4.20 -5.95 -9.13
C LEU A 80 4.85 -4.71 -9.75
N GLN A 81 5.36 -3.78 -8.92
CA GLN A 81 6.13 -2.63 -9.40
C GLN A 81 7.31 -3.08 -10.27
N TYR A 82 8.09 -4.05 -9.79
CA TYR A 82 9.22 -4.58 -10.55
C TYR A 82 8.79 -5.22 -11.87
N ALA A 83 7.69 -5.97 -11.88
CA ALA A 83 7.16 -6.64 -13.07
C ALA A 83 6.64 -5.64 -14.12
N LEU A 84 6.11 -4.50 -13.69
CA LEU A 84 5.63 -3.43 -14.58
C LEU A 84 6.76 -2.53 -15.10
N SER A 85 7.80 -2.27 -14.30
CA SER A 85 8.91 -1.40 -14.70
C SER A 85 9.70 -2.00 -15.87
N SER A 86 10.03 -1.20 -16.89
CA SER A 86 10.91 -1.61 -17.99
C SER A 86 12.39 -1.71 -17.57
N ALA A 87 13.25 -2.29 -18.40
CA ALA A 87 14.69 -2.36 -18.12
C ALA A 87 15.32 -0.96 -18.00
N GLU A 88 14.87 -0.03 -18.84
CA GLU A 88 15.29 1.37 -18.87
C GLU A 88 14.85 2.11 -17.60
N GLU A 89 13.61 1.91 -17.16
CA GLU A 89 13.13 2.48 -15.89
C GLU A 89 13.95 1.95 -14.70
N ARG A 90 14.28 0.66 -14.70
CA ARG A 90 15.09 0.04 -13.64
C ARG A 90 16.52 0.60 -13.62
N GLY A 91 17.09 0.90 -14.79
CA GLY A 91 18.40 1.53 -14.95
C GLY A 91 18.40 3.05 -14.76
N PHE A 92 17.23 3.69 -14.66
CA PHE A 92 17.13 5.14 -14.58
C PHE A 92 17.63 5.68 -13.24
N ALA A 93 18.80 6.31 -13.25
CA ALA A 93 19.37 6.95 -12.08
C ALA A 93 18.70 8.32 -11.82
N THR A 94 18.12 8.49 -10.63
CA THR A 94 17.58 9.79 -10.20
C THR A 94 17.81 10.04 -8.72
N ARG A 95 18.39 11.19 -8.40
CA ARG A 95 18.56 11.64 -7.01
C ARG A 95 17.23 11.88 -6.31
N LYS A 96 16.14 12.09 -7.07
CA LYS A 96 14.79 12.30 -6.53
C LYS A 96 14.32 11.11 -5.71
N ALA A 97 14.71 9.89 -6.06
CA ALA A 97 14.32 8.68 -5.33
C ALA A 97 14.85 8.66 -3.88
N LEU A 98 15.93 9.39 -3.59
CA LEU A 98 16.47 9.54 -2.23
C LEU A 98 15.50 10.26 -1.28
N ILE A 99 14.48 10.96 -1.78
CA ILE A 99 13.41 11.52 -0.96
C ILE A 99 12.72 10.42 -0.13
N ALA A 100 12.59 9.20 -0.67
CA ALA A 100 12.03 8.08 0.08
C ALA A 100 12.82 7.78 1.37
N LEU A 101 14.15 7.83 1.30
CA LEU A 101 15.02 7.66 2.46
C LEU A 101 14.96 8.87 3.39
N LEU A 102 15.01 10.08 2.83
CA LEU A 102 14.98 11.32 3.62
C LEU A 102 13.70 11.48 4.44
N VAL A 103 12.57 10.96 3.96
CA VAL A 103 11.30 10.99 4.70
C VAL A 103 11.13 9.72 5.55
N GLY A 104 11.37 8.55 4.97
CA GLY A 104 11.08 7.28 5.63
C GLY A 104 12.03 6.94 6.77
N VAL A 105 13.31 7.30 6.71
CA VAL A 105 14.26 7.01 7.81
C VAL A 105 13.91 7.79 9.08
N PRO A 106 13.67 9.11 9.05
CA PRO A 106 13.21 9.83 10.24
C PRO A 106 11.90 9.30 10.80
N LEU A 107 10.92 8.98 9.94
CA LEU A 107 9.65 8.39 10.39
C LEU A 107 9.86 7.01 11.02
N CYS A 108 10.75 6.19 10.47
CA CYS A 108 11.10 4.89 11.04
C CYS A 108 11.69 5.02 12.44
N VAL A 109 12.67 5.93 12.63
CA VAL A 109 13.25 6.21 13.94
C VAL A 109 12.16 6.69 14.91
N PHE A 110 11.27 7.56 14.45
CA PHE A 110 10.14 8.04 15.24
C PHE A 110 9.20 6.90 15.66
N TYR A 111 8.73 6.05 14.74
CA TYR A 111 7.81 4.96 15.11
C TYR A 111 8.45 3.92 16.02
N CYS A 112 9.77 3.69 15.90
CA CYS A 112 10.51 2.83 16.82
C CYS A 112 10.53 3.34 18.27
N THR A 113 10.16 4.61 18.54
CA THR A 113 9.99 5.11 19.92
C THR A 113 8.62 4.80 20.53
N PHE A 114 7.63 4.36 19.74
CA PHE A 114 6.26 4.12 20.18
C PHE A 114 5.87 2.64 20.22
N GLY A 115 6.46 1.79 19.39
CA GLY A 115 6.05 0.38 19.24
C GLY A 115 7.20 -0.61 19.12
N ASP A 116 6.86 -1.84 18.73
CA ASP A 116 7.85 -2.91 18.52
C ASP A 116 8.87 -2.52 17.43
N ILE A 117 10.15 -2.64 17.76
CA ILE A 117 11.24 -2.19 16.90
C ILE A 117 11.29 -3.01 15.60
N LEU A 118 11.13 -4.33 15.69
CA LEU A 118 11.26 -5.20 14.53
C LEU A 118 10.15 -4.95 13.51
N SER A 119 8.90 -4.91 13.96
CA SER A 119 7.74 -4.66 13.11
C SER A 119 7.83 -3.28 12.44
N ASN A 120 8.21 -2.25 13.19
CA ASN A 120 8.38 -0.90 12.63
C ASN A 120 9.52 -0.81 11.61
N LEU A 121 10.65 -1.48 11.86
CA LEU A 121 11.77 -1.55 10.91
C LEU A 121 11.34 -2.26 9.61
N LEU A 122 10.62 -3.38 9.70
CA LEU A 122 10.14 -4.12 8.54
C LEU A 122 9.13 -3.28 7.74
N TRP A 123 8.13 -2.72 8.41
CA TRP A 123 7.08 -1.93 7.76
C TRP A 123 7.67 -0.69 7.07
N CYS A 124 8.43 0.12 7.80
CA CYS A 124 9.07 1.31 7.24
C CYS A 124 10.06 0.96 6.14
N GLY A 125 10.83 -0.12 6.30
CA GLY A 125 11.76 -0.60 5.28
C GLY A 125 11.06 -0.89 3.97
N MET A 126 9.94 -1.62 4.00
CA MET A 126 9.14 -1.90 2.82
C MET A 126 8.53 -0.63 2.20
N MET A 127 8.01 0.28 3.03
CA MET A 127 7.45 1.56 2.56
C MET A 127 8.51 2.45 1.90
N ILE A 128 9.74 2.47 2.43
CA ILE A 128 10.89 3.15 1.82
C ILE A 128 11.20 2.54 0.45
N VAL A 129 11.32 1.22 0.37
CA VAL A 129 11.68 0.52 -0.88
C VAL A 129 10.62 0.81 -1.95
N VAL A 130 9.35 0.60 -1.62
CA VAL A 130 8.23 0.87 -2.53
C VAL A 130 8.19 2.34 -2.96
N SER A 131 8.39 3.28 -2.03
CA SER A 131 8.46 4.71 -2.35
C SER A 131 9.63 5.05 -3.26
N TYR A 132 10.80 4.47 -3.01
CA TYR A 132 12.01 4.72 -3.81
C TYR A 132 11.77 4.33 -5.27
N HIS A 133 11.23 3.13 -5.50
CA HIS A 133 10.93 2.64 -6.83
C HIS A 133 9.81 3.44 -7.51
N ALA A 134 8.76 3.80 -6.78
CA ALA A 134 7.69 4.63 -7.32
C ALA A 134 8.14 6.06 -7.67
N ILE A 135 8.98 6.71 -6.86
CA ILE A 135 9.54 8.04 -7.19
C ILE A 135 10.45 7.96 -8.41
N ARG A 136 11.31 6.93 -8.48
CA ARG A 136 12.16 6.69 -9.66
C ARG A 136 11.31 6.49 -10.91
N GLY A 137 10.35 5.58 -10.86
CA GLY A 137 9.46 5.28 -11.98
C GLY A 137 8.62 6.49 -12.40
N LEU A 138 8.13 7.28 -11.45
CA LEU A 138 7.43 8.53 -11.75
C LEU A 138 8.33 9.56 -12.42
N ALA A 139 9.59 9.69 -11.99
CA ALA A 139 10.55 10.58 -12.62
C ALA A 139 10.87 10.14 -14.06
N TYR A 140 11.01 8.84 -14.29
CA TYR A 140 11.20 8.25 -15.61
C TYR A 140 9.96 8.40 -16.51
N ALA A 141 8.77 8.00 -16.06
CA ALA A 141 7.53 8.10 -16.82
C ALA A 141 7.22 9.55 -17.27
N ARG A 142 7.67 10.55 -16.52
CA ARG A 142 7.53 11.97 -16.90
C ARG A 142 8.39 12.38 -18.10
N THR A 143 9.46 11.65 -18.42
CA THR A 143 10.28 11.87 -19.63
C THR A 143 9.73 11.12 -20.85
N GLN A 144 8.74 10.25 -20.65
CA GLN A 144 8.15 9.44 -21.71
C GLN A 144 6.94 10.13 -22.36
N ALA A 145 6.57 9.65 -23.55
CA ALA A 145 5.38 10.07 -24.29
C ALA A 145 4.47 8.87 -24.58
N GLY A 146 3.21 9.15 -24.90
CA GLY A 146 2.22 8.12 -25.22
C GLY A 146 1.99 7.15 -24.07
N ALA A 147 1.84 5.87 -24.41
CA ALA A 147 1.46 4.80 -23.50
C ALA A 147 2.47 4.59 -22.36
N ALA A 148 3.78 4.73 -22.63
CA ALA A 148 4.83 4.65 -21.61
C ALA A 148 4.72 5.75 -20.53
N ARG A 149 4.07 6.89 -20.82
CA ARG A 149 3.81 7.95 -19.83
C ARG A 149 2.73 7.56 -18.84
N ASP A 150 1.83 6.65 -19.20
CA ASP A 150 0.69 6.26 -18.38
C ASP A 150 1.09 5.46 -17.13
N MET A 151 2.30 4.87 -17.13
CA MET A 151 2.94 4.30 -15.93
C MET A 151 2.98 5.28 -14.73
N ARG A 152 2.96 6.59 -14.99
CA ARG A 152 2.89 7.62 -13.94
C ARG A 152 1.70 7.43 -13.01
N TYR A 153 0.56 6.95 -13.51
CA TYR A 153 -0.66 6.80 -12.69
C TYR A 153 -0.47 5.70 -11.65
N PHE A 154 0.18 4.61 -12.03
CA PHE A 154 0.52 3.54 -11.12
C PHE A 154 1.51 4.01 -10.05
N HIS A 155 2.61 4.68 -10.43
CA HIS A 155 3.56 5.22 -9.46
C HIS A 155 2.93 6.26 -8.52
N ILE A 156 2.05 7.13 -9.03
CA ILE A 156 1.30 8.08 -8.20
C ILE A 156 0.39 7.32 -7.23
N GLY A 157 -0.33 6.29 -7.69
CA GLY A 157 -1.20 5.47 -6.84
C GLY A 157 -0.42 4.82 -5.68
N VAL A 158 0.75 4.26 -5.98
CA VAL A 158 1.66 3.68 -4.98
C VAL A 158 2.10 4.74 -3.96
N LEU A 159 2.47 5.95 -4.41
CA LEU A 159 2.88 7.03 -3.51
C LEU A 159 1.72 7.57 -2.66
N CYS A 160 0.50 7.62 -3.21
CA CYS A 160 -0.69 7.97 -2.44
C CYS A 160 -0.97 6.93 -1.34
N TYR A 161 -0.84 5.64 -1.66
CA TYR A 161 -0.94 4.56 -0.68
C TYR A 161 0.08 4.73 0.45
N VAL A 162 1.38 4.89 0.13
CA VAL A 162 2.41 5.08 1.17
C VAL A 162 2.20 6.37 1.98
N ALA A 163 1.76 7.45 1.34
CA ALA A 163 1.47 8.70 2.05
C ALA A 163 0.30 8.55 3.03
N ALA A 164 -0.77 7.84 2.63
CA ALA A 164 -1.89 7.55 3.50
C ALA A 164 -1.48 6.65 4.67
N GLU A 165 -0.66 5.62 4.43
CA GLU A 165 -0.06 4.78 5.47
C GLU A 165 0.75 5.61 6.46
N TYR A 166 1.72 6.41 6.01
CA TYR A 166 2.49 7.23 6.94
C TYR A 166 1.64 8.23 7.72
N ALA A 167 0.61 8.82 7.09
CA ALA A 167 -0.31 9.70 7.79
C ALA A 167 -1.14 8.95 8.85
N LEU A 168 -1.61 7.73 8.54
CA LEU A 168 -2.32 6.85 9.45
C LEU A 168 -1.44 6.52 10.67
N TRP A 169 -0.24 5.99 10.44
CA TRP A 169 0.69 5.61 11.52
C TRP A 169 1.12 6.82 12.36
N THR A 170 1.48 7.94 11.72
CA THR A 170 1.87 9.16 12.46
C THR A 170 0.72 9.70 13.29
N SER A 171 -0.49 9.77 12.73
CA SER A 171 -1.64 10.26 13.48
C SER A 171 -2.04 9.34 14.64
N GLY A 172 -1.85 8.02 14.50
CA GLY A 172 -2.03 7.05 15.57
C GLY A 172 -1.08 7.28 16.76
N CYS A 173 0.15 7.74 16.51
CA CYS A 173 1.11 8.08 17.58
C CYS A 173 0.70 9.31 18.40
N PHE A 174 0.07 10.31 17.78
CA PHE A 174 -0.27 11.59 18.43
C PHE A 174 -1.71 11.68 18.94
N TRP A 175 -2.66 11.03 18.26
CA TRP A 175 -4.09 11.06 18.58
C TRP A 175 -4.65 9.64 18.69
N PRO A 176 -4.23 8.88 19.71
CA PRO A 176 -4.73 7.53 19.91
C PRO A 176 -6.25 7.59 20.19
N GLY A 177 -7.05 6.94 19.35
CA GLY A 177 -8.48 6.74 19.55
C GLY A 177 -9.34 6.86 18.29
N ASP A 178 -10.44 6.11 18.28
CA ASP A 178 -11.33 5.93 17.10
C ASP A 178 -12.49 6.92 17.03
N SER A 179 -12.34 8.07 17.70
CA SER A 179 -13.32 9.15 17.61
C SER A 179 -13.29 9.78 16.22
N ILE A 180 -14.45 10.22 15.73
CA ILE A 180 -14.56 11.00 14.49
C ILE A 180 -13.80 12.34 14.56
N SER A 181 -13.51 12.82 15.78
CA SER A 181 -12.67 13.99 16.02
C SER A 181 -11.17 13.71 15.89
N SER A 182 -10.77 12.43 15.83
CA SER A 182 -9.36 12.04 15.71
C SER A 182 -8.92 12.07 14.26
N PRO A 183 -7.78 12.72 13.92
CA PRO A 183 -7.18 12.63 12.59
C PRO A 183 -6.93 11.19 12.14
N TYR A 184 -6.61 10.29 13.07
CA TYR A 184 -6.39 8.86 12.80
C TYR A 184 -7.56 8.22 12.04
N CYS A 185 -8.79 8.48 12.49
CA CYS A 185 -9.99 7.94 11.85
C CYS A 185 -10.12 8.35 10.38
N TRP A 186 -9.73 9.58 10.04
CA TRP A 186 -9.84 10.08 8.67
C TRP A 186 -8.74 9.55 7.77
N PHE A 187 -7.51 9.38 8.28
CA PHE A 187 -6.44 8.76 7.51
C PHE A 187 -6.69 7.27 7.26
N ASP A 188 -7.31 6.58 8.21
CA ASP A 188 -7.70 5.18 8.05
C ASP A 188 -8.79 5.04 6.96
N LEU A 189 -9.75 5.96 6.94
CA LEU A 189 -10.72 6.06 5.86
C LEU A 189 -10.08 6.43 4.52
N LEU A 190 -9.10 7.34 4.50
CA LEU A 190 -8.38 7.77 3.29
C LEU A 190 -7.54 6.64 2.67
N LEU A 191 -7.05 5.70 3.48
CA LEU A 191 -6.30 4.55 2.98
C LEU A 191 -7.13 3.70 2.01
N THR A 192 -8.42 3.58 2.27
CA THR A 192 -9.37 2.78 1.46
C THR A 192 -9.40 3.18 -0.02
N PRO A 193 -9.69 4.43 -0.41
CA PRO A 193 -9.64 4.85 -1.81
C PRO A 193 -8.23 4.80 -2.41
N CYS A 194 -7.17 4.99 -1.62
CA CYS A 194 -5.79 4.84 -2.10
C CYS A 194 -5.50 3.40 -2.54
N ILE A 195 -5.93 2.42 -1.73
CA ILE A 195 -5.84 1.00 -2.08
C ILE A 195 -6.67 0.71 -3.33
N PHE A 196 -7.93 1.15 -3.38
CA PHE A 196 -8.80 0.90 -4.54
C PHE A 196 -8.26 1.47 -5.85
N ALA A 197 -7.66 2.66 -5.80
CA ALA A 197 -7.12 3.35 -6.97
C ALA A 197 -5.98 2.57 -7.66
N LEU A 198 -5.31 1.65 -6.96
CA LEU A 198 -4.28 0.79 -7.55
C LEU A 198 -4.85 -0.17 -8.60
N LEU A 199 -6.14 -0.53 -8.55
CA LEU A 199 -6.77 -1.42 -9.52
C LEU A 199 -6.81 -0.79 -10.92
N PRO A 200 -7.50 0.36 -11.15
CA PRO A 200 -7.51 0.99 -12.46
C PRO A 200 -6.13 1.52 -12.87
N ALA A 201 -5.30 1.95 -11.91
CA ALA A 201 -3.94 2.39 -12.21
C ALA A 201 -3.06 1.26 -12.76
N THR A 202 -3.19 0.05 -12.20
CA THR A 202 -2.50 -1.14 -12.72
C THR A 202 -3.06 -1.58 -14.06
N GLY A 203 -4.38 -1.55 -14.24
CA GLY A 203 -5.00 -1.86 -15.55
C GLY A 203 -4.43 -0.98 -16.66
N LYS A 204 -4.38 0.34 -16.41
CA LYS A 204 -3.79 1.29 -17.35
C LYS A 204 -2.29 1.08 -17.60
N ALA A 205 -1.54 0.70 -16.58
CA ALA A 205 -0.12 0.36 -16.69
C ALA A 205 0.16 -0.93 -17.49
N VAL A 206 -0.81 -1.85 -17.57
CA VAL A 206 -0.68 -3.12 -18.30
C VAL A 206 -1.14 -3.03 -19.76
N GLU A 207 -1.97 -2.04 -20.07
CA GLU A 207 -2.49 -1.75 -21.42
C GLU A 207 -1.61 -0.79 -22.21
N GLY A 208 -0.84 0.06 -21.53
CA GLY A 208 0.10 0.98 -22.15
C GLY A 208 1.42 0.32 -22.54
#